data_AF-A0A093BBV7-F1
#
_entry.id   AF-A0A093BBV7-F1
#
_cell.length_a   1.000
_cell.length_b   1.000
_cell.length_c   1.000
_cell.angle_alpha   90.00
_cell.angle_beta   90.00
_cell.angle_gamma   90.00
#
_symmetry.space_group_name_H-M   'P 1'
#
loop_
_entity.id
_entity.type
_entity.pdbx_description
1 polymer ?
#
loop_
_entity_poly.entity_id
_entity_poly.type
_entity_poly.pdbx_seq_one_letter_code
_entity_poly.pdbx_strand_id
1 'polypeptide(L)'
;ACTALVALLVALVALVLAQRLGLLYQLLHQVDPQSPRHGGELVAEVLKAHGVQFLFTLAGGHISPILVASEKLGIRVVDTRHEATAVFAADAVSTLSGGRIGVAAVTAGPGVTNTVTAIKNAQMAESPVLLLGGAAASLQKGRGALQDIDQLSLFR
;
A
#
# COMPACT_ATOMS: atom_id res chain seq x y z
N ALA A 1 6.96 -45.41 -0.46
CA ALA A 1 7.68 -44.44 -1.32
C ALA A 1 6.71 -43.49 -2.05
N CYS A 2 5.76 -44.00 -2.85
CA CYS A 2 4.84 -43.17 -3.64
C CYS A 2 3.93 -42.25 -2.79
N THR A 3 3.37 -42.77 -1.69
CA THR A 3 2.50 -42.01 -0.77
C THR A 3 3.21 -40.83 -0.08
N ALA A 4 4.48 -41.01 0.32
CA ALA A 4 5.28 -39.96 0.95
C ALA A 4 5.62 -38.82 -0.04
N LEU A 5 5.88 -39.16 -1.30
CA LEU A 5 6.17 -38.18 -2.35
C LEU A 5 4.94 -37.32 -2.66
N VAL A 6 3.76 -37.94 -2.76
CA VAL A 6 2.49 -37.23 -2.97
C VAL A 6 2.17 -36.31 -1.79
N ALA A 7 2.36 -36.77 -0.55
CA ALA A 7 2.15 -35.94 0.63
C ALA A 7 3.08 -34.72 0.67
N LEU A 8 4.35 -34.88 0.30
CA LEU A 8 5.32 -33.78 0.23
C LEU A 8 4.91 -32.74 -0.82
N LEU A 9 4.46 -33.19 -1.99
CA LEU A 9 3.98 -32.32 -3.08
C LEU A 9 2.74 -31.51 -2.66
N VAL A 10 1.77 -32.16 -2.02
CA VAL A 10 0.57 -31.50 -1.49
C VAL A 10 0.95 -30.45 -0.44
N ALA A 11 1.87 -30.78 0.48
CA ALA A 11 2.35 -29.84 1.49
C ALA A 11 3.06 -28.63 0.87
N LEU A 12 3.90 -28.84 -0.14
CA LEU A 12 4.60 -27.77 -0.89
C LEU A 12 3.60 -26.85 -1.61
N VAL A 13 2.62 -27.42 -2.31
CA VAL A 13 1.57 -26.64 -3.00
C VAL A 13 0.74 -25.85 -1.99
N ALA A 14 0.35 -26.46 -0.88
CA ALA A 14 -0.37 -25.78 0.20
C ALA A 14 0.45 -24.64 0.81
N LEU A 15 1.75 -24.83 1.02
CA LEU A 15 2.65 -23.80 1.55
C LEU A 15 2.80 -22.63 0.57
N VAL A 16 2.99 -22.90 -0.72
CA VAL A 16 3.09 -21.86 -1.75
C VAL A 16 1.79 -21.08 -1.88
N LEU A 17 0.64 -21.76 -1.83
CA LEU A 17 -0.67 -21.12 -1.79
C LEU A 17 -0.83 -20.26 -0.53
N ALA A 18 -0.47 -20.78 0.64
CA ALA A 18 -0.54 -20.04 1.90
C ALA A 18 0.37 -18.81 1.90
N GLN A 19 1.54 -18.88 1.26
CA GLN A 19 2.41 -17.72 1.04
C GLN A 19 1.79 -16.71 0.07
N ARG A 20 1.28 -17.17 -1.08
CA ARG A 20 0.65 -16.29 -2.08
C ARG A 20 -0.61 -15.60 -1.56
N LEU A 21 -1.39 -16.28 -0.72
CA LEU A 21 -2.58 -15.72 -0.09
C LEU A 21 -2.27 -14.87 1.15
N GLY A 22 -0.99 -14.73 1.53
CA GLY A 22 -0.57 -13.93 2.69
C GLY A 22 -0.93 -14.56 4.05
N LEU A 23 -1.46 -15.79 4.08
CA LEU A 23 -1.90 -16.48 5.31
C LEU A 23 -0.75 -16.67 6.29
N LEU A 24 0.43 -17.07 5.80
CA LEU A 24 1.63 -17.19 6.64
C LEU A 24 2.10 -15.84 7.18
N TYR A 25 1.98 -14.77 6.39
CA TYR A 25 2.33 -13.44 6.85
C TYR A 25 1.40 -13.00 7.98
N GLN A 26 0.08 -13.16 7.82
CA GLN A 26 -0.92 -12.83 8.84
C GLN A 26 -0.74 -13.63 10.14
N LEU A 27 -0.38 -14.92 10.03
CA LEU A 27 -0.12 -15.75 11.21
C LEU A 27 1.12 -15.30 11.99
N LEU A 28 2.17 -14.87 11.28
CA LEU A 28 3.44 -14.47 11.88
C LEU A 28 3.48 -12.99 12.29
N HIS A 29 2.67 -12.13 11.67
CA HIS A 29 2.62 -10.69 11.91
C HIS A 29 1.24 -10.31 12.46
N GLN A 30 1.02 -10.65 13.74
CA GLN A 30 -0.16 -10.18 14.44
C GLN A 30 -0.07 -8.68 14.71
N VAL A 31 -1.21 -8.00 14.59
CA VAL A 31 -1.31 -6.58 14.90
C VAL A 31 -1.21 -6.41 16.41
N ASP A 32 -0.16 -5.75 16.88
CA ASP A 32 -0.01 -5.33 18.27
C ASP A 32 -0.51 -3.88 18.43
N PRO A 33 -1.68 -3.65 19.08
CA PRO A 33 -2.22 -2.32 19.28
C PRO A 33 -1.39 -1.46 20.25
N GLN A 34 -0.51 -2.08 21.03
CA GLN A 34 0.35 -1.41 22.02
C GLN A 34 1.79 -1.23 21.53
N SER A 35 2.04 -1.51 20.24
CA SER A 35 3.35 -1.33 19.65
C SER A 35 3.84 0.11 19.83
N PRO A 36 5.03 0.33 20.42
CA PRO A 36 5.60 1.67 20.59
C PRO A 36 6.11 2.28 19.28
N ARG A 37 6.04 1.52 18.18
CA ARG A 37 6.58 1.89 16.88
C ARG A 37 5.65 2.86 16.15
N HIS A 38 6.23 3.74 15.35
CA HIS A 38 5.44 4.68 14.58
C HIS A 38 4.66 3.93 13.48
N GLY A 39 3.36 4.22 13.29
CA GLY A 39 2.51 3.49 12.33
C GLY A 39 3.05 3.49 10.89
N GLY A 40 3.74 4.55 10.48
CA GLY A 40 4.45 4.61 9.19
C GLY A 40 5.53 3.54 9.01
N GLU A 41 6.22 3.13 10.09
CA GLU A 41 7.18 2.03 10.07
C GLU A 41 6.49 0.69 9.85
N LEU A 42 5.35 0.48 10.52
CA LEU A 42 4.55 -0.74 10.37
C LEU A 42 4.02 -0.86 8.93
N VAL A 43 3.53 0.24 8.35
CA VAL A 43 3.11 0.27 6.93
C VAL A 43 4.28 -0.09 6.00
N ALA A 44 5.44 0.53 6.19
CA ALA A 44 6.60 0.27 5.35
C ALA A 44 7.09 -1.19 5.43
N GLU A 45 7.04 -1.81 6.62
CA GLU A 45 7.37 -3.23 6.78
C GLU A 45 6.41 -4.16 6.05
N VAL A 46 5.10 -3.87 6.13
CA VAL A 46 4.09 -4.64 5.38
C VAL A 46 4.34 -4.53 3.88
N LEU A 47 4.59 -3.32 3.37
CA LEU A 47 4.92 -3.11 1.95
C LEU A 47 6.18 -3.90 1.56
N LYS A 48 7.24 -3.83 2.38
CA LYS A 48 8.49 -4.54 2.14
C LYS A 48 8.29 -6.06 2.12
N ALA A 49 7.52 -6.59 3.08
CA ALA A 49 7.24 -8.02 3.18
C ALA A 49 6.46 -8.56 1.98
N HIS A 50 5.62 -7.72 1.35
CA HIS A 50 4.90 -8.06 0.12
C HIS A 50 5.71 -7.77 -1.16
N GLY A 51 7.00 -7.44 -1.01
CA GLY A 51 7.91 -7.25 -2.15
C GLY A 51 7.66 -5.97 -2.94
N VAL A 52 7.03 -4.95 -2.33
CA VAL A 52 6.89 -3.63 -2.95
C VAL A 52 8.27 -3.00 -3.12
N GLN A 53 8.60 -2.63 -4.35
CA GLN A 53 9.91 -2.05 -4.71
C GLN A 53 9.85 -0.54 -4.92
N PHE A 54 8.70 -0.02 -5.33
CA PHE A 54 8.48 1.39 -5.66
C PHE A 54 7.28 1.93 -4.89
N LEU A 55 7.45 3.13 -4.32
CA LEU A 55 6.37 3.91 -3.74
C LEU A 55 6.32 5.27 -4.44
N PHE A 56 5.28 5.50 -5.25
CA PHE A 56 5.12 6.76 -5.97
C PHE A 56 4.38 7.77 -5.11
N THR A 57 4.82 9.02 -5.12
CA THR A 57 4.23 10.03 -4.23
C THR A 57 4.37 11.44 -4.79
N LEU A 58 3.52 12.35 -4.30
CA LEU A 58 3.89 13.76 -4.16
C LEU A 58 4.01 13.98 -2.65
N ALA A 59 5.20 14.33 -2.17
CA ALA A 59 5.47 14.38 -0.74
C ALA A 59 4.50 15.31 0.02
N GLY A 60 4.08 14.89 1.21
CA GLY A 60 3.27 15.72 2.09
C GLY A 60 3.28 15.25 3.55
N GLY A 61 2.93 16.16 4.45
CA GLY A 61 3.12 15.97 5.90
C GLY A 61 2.39 14.76 6.49
N HIS A 62 1.16 14.48 6.03
CA HIS A 62 0.33 13.39 6.55
C HIS A 62 0.86 11.98 6.25
N ILE A 63 1.74 11.85 5.25
CA ILE A 63 2.32 10.56 4.82
C ILE A 63 3.83 10.47 5.07
N SER A 64 4.47 11.55 5.55
CA SER A 64 5.92 11.63 5.68
C SER A 64 6.54 10.47 6.47
N PRO A 65 5.92 9.93 7.55
CA PRO A 65 6.51 8.80 8.27
C PRO A 65 6.54 7.50 7.45
N ILE A 66 5.57 7.30 6.54
CA ILE A 66 5.55 6.15 5.63
C ILE A 66 6.69 6.29 4.61
N LEU A 67 6.90 7.49 4.06
CA LEU A 67 7.94 7.74 3.06
C LEU A 67 9.33 7.50 3.64
N VAL A 68 9.61 8.09 4.81
CA VAL A 68 10.90 7.94 5.51
C VAL A 68 11.17 6.48 5.88
N ALA A 69 10.16 5.77 6.41
CA ALA A 69 10.34 4.36 6.77
C ALA A 69 10.53 3.46 5.53
N SER A 70 9.79 3.73 4.45
CA SER A 70 9.91 2.99 3.19
C SER A 70 11.31 3.12 2.59
N GLU A 71 11.86 4.34 2.56
CA GLU A 71 13.22 4.59 2.10
C GLU A 71 14.26 3.85 2.96
N LYS A 72 14.14 3.89 4.29
CA LYS A 72 15.02 3.15 5.22
C LYS A 72 15.00 1.62 4.99
N LEU A 73 13.87 1.06 4.55
CA LEU A 73 13.74 -0.36 4.22
C LEU A 73 14.12 -0.69 2.77
N GLY A 74 14.64 0.28 2.03
CA GLY A 74 15.09 0.13 0.65
C GLY A 74 13.96 0.02 -0.36
N ILE A 75 12.76 0.49 -0.04
CA ILE A 75 11.71 0.75 -1.03
C ILE A 75 12.06 2.08 -1.69
N ARG A 76 12.13 2.10 -3.03
CA ARG A 76 12.45 3.33 -3.75
C ARG A 76 11.25 4.27 -3.74
N VAL A 77 11.37 5.36 -3.00
CA VAL A 77 10.39 6.45 -3.04
C VAL A 77 10.62 7.29 -4.28
N VAL A 78 9.60 7.41 -5.14
CA VAL A 78 9.64 8.16 -6.39
C VAL A 78 8.71 9.36 -6.27
N ASP A 79 9.31 10.53 -6.10
CA ASP A 79 8.56 11.80 -6.06
C ASP A 79 8.11 12.21 -7.46
N THR A 80 6.88 12.67 -7.56
CA THR A 80 6.20 13.11 -8.78
C THR A 80 5.78 14.57 -8.62
N ARG A 81 5.34 15.22 -9.70
CA ARG A 81 4.92 16.64 -9.65
C ARG A 81 3.41 16.84 -9.57
N HIS A 82 2.65 15.74 -9.49
CA HIS A 82 1.20 15.75 -9.36
C HIS A 82 0.71 14.37 -8.88
N GLU A 83 -0.31 14.33 -8.03
CA GLU A 83 -0.80 13.09 -7.40
C GLU A 83 -1.39 12.09 -8.40
N ALA A 84 -2.11 12.57 -9.42
CA ALA A 84 -2.54 11.74 -10.54
C ALA A 84 -1.36 10.99 -11.20
N THR A 85 -0.22 11.65 -11.38
CA THR A 85 0.98 11.02 -11.97
C THR A 85 1.54 9.93 -11.07
N ALA A 86 1.51 10.09 -9.74
CA ALA A 86 1.89 9.04 -8.81
C ALA A 86 1.02 7.79 -8.97
N VAL A 87 -0.29 7.96 -9.12
CA VAL A 87 -1.22 6.84 -9.30
C VAL A 87 -1.06 6.19 -10.68
N PHE A 88 -0.90 6.96 -11.75
CA PHE A 88 -0.63 6.38 -13.07
C PHE A 88 0.71 5.61 -13.12
N ALA A 89 1.73 6.09 -12.40
CA ALA A 89 2.98 5.35 -12.28
C ALA A 89 2.82 4.03 -11.50
N ALA A 90 2.01 4.04 -10.44
CA ALA A 90 1.63 2.82 -9.72
C ALA A 90 0.87 1.84 -10.64
N ASP A 91 -0.14 2.32 -11.36
CA ASP A 91 -0.90 1.54 -12.36
C ASP A 91 0.00 0.93 -13.44
N ALA A 92 0.97 1.69 -13.95
CA ALA A 92 1.97 1.19 -14.89
C ALA A 92 2.83 0.07 -14.29
N VAL A 93 3.26 0.19 -13.02
CA VAL A 93 3.98 -0.89 -12.34
C VAL A 93 3.11 -2.14 -12.26
N SER A 94 1.83 -2.01 -11.91
CA SER A 94 0.91 -3.14 -11.84
C SER A 94 0.78 -3.88 -13.14
N THR A 95 0.60 -3.13 -14.22
CA THR A 95 0.39 -3.65 -15.57
C THR A 95 1.66 -4.32 -16.12
N LEU A 96 2.82 -3.69 -15.93
CA LEU A 96 4.08 -4.13 -16.56
C LEU A 96 4.80 -5.22 -15.75
N SER A 97 4.55 -5.33 -14.44
CA SER A 97 5.35 -6.19 -13.54
C SER A 97 4.77 -7.59 -13.33
N GLY A 98 3.85 -8.04 -14.19
CA GLY A 98 3.27 -9.38 -14.15
C GLY A 98 2.38 -9.63 -12.92
N GLY A 99 1.57 -8.64 -12.53
CA GLY A 99 0.60 -8.77 -11.44
C GLY A 99 1.10 -8.40 -10.05
N ARG A 100 2.24 -7.70 -9.93
CA ARG A 100 2.62 -7.06 -8.66
C ARG A 100 1.70 -5.86 -8.40
N ILE A 101 1.43 -5.57 -7.14
CA ILE A 101 0.65 -4.38 -6.78
C ILE A 101 1.50 -3.11 -6.95
N GLY A 102 0.96 -2.12 -7.64
CA GLY A 102 1.50 -0.77 -7.71
C GLY A 102 1.04 0.04 -6.51
N VAL A 103 1.93 0.84 -5.92
CA VAL A 103 1.63 1.58 -4.69
C VAL A 103 1.88 3.07 -4.87
N ALA A 104 0.87 3.88 -4.57
CA ALA A 104 0.97 5.33 -4.48
C ALA A 104 0.62 5.81 -3.07
N ALA A 105 1.30 6.86 -2.58
CA ALA A 105 0.96 7.55 -1.34
C ALA A 105 0.81 9.05 -1.58
N VAL A 106 -0.27 9.65 -1.08
CA VAL A 106 -0.57 11.08 -1.25
C VAL A 106 -1.06 11.68 0.07
N THR A 107 -0.83 12.98 0.27
CA THR A 107 -1.31 13.69 1.47
C THR A 107 -2.83 13.76 1.54
N ALA A 108 -3.36 14.16 2.70
CA ALA A 108 -4.79 14.37 2.91
C ALA A 108 -5.37 15.47 1.98
N GLY A 109 -6.70 15.52 1.90
CA GLY A 109 -7.47 16.58 1.24
C GLY A 109 -7.12 16.68 -0.26
N PRO A 110 -6.49 17.78 -0.70
CA PRO A 110 -6.13 17.97 -2.11
C PRO A 110 -5.30 16.82 -2.67
N GLY A 111 -4.44 16.21 -1.85
CA GLY A 111 -3.62 15.09 -2.29
C GLY A 111 -4.46 13.89 -2.72
N VAL A 112 -5.47 13.54 -1.93
CA VAL A 112 -6.40 12.45 -2.29
C VAL A 112 -7.34 12.87 -3.42
N THR A 113 -7.92 14.08 -3.40
CA THR A 113 -8.87 14.50 -4.45
C THR A 113 -8.23 14.54 -5.83
N ASN A 114 -6.95 14.90 -5.92
CA ASN A 114 -6.20 14.92 -7.19
C ASN A 114 -5.94 13.52 -7.79
N THR A 115 -6.20 12.45 -7.03
CA THR A 115 -6.03 11.07 -7.50
C THR A 115 -7.28 10.47 -8.13
N VAL A 116 -8.46 11.06 -7.92
CA VAL A 116 -9.76 10.46 -8.26
C VAL A 116 -9.81 9.99 -9.71
N THR A 117 -9.38 10.83 -10.65
CA THR A 117 -9.33 10.48 -12.08
C THR A 117 -8.45 9.26 -12.34
N ALA A 118 -7.24 9.22 -11.77
CA ALA A 118 -6.29 8.14 -12.02
C ALA A 118 -6.72 6.83 -11.36
N ILE A 119 -7.31 6.88 -10.15
CA ILE A 119 -7.88 5.69 -9.49
C ILE A 119 -9.07 5.16 -10.27
N LYS A 120 -9.93 6.04 -10.80
CA LYS A 120 -11.05 5.59 -11.62
C LYS A 120 -10.57 4.91 -12.90
N ASN A 121 -9.50 5.40 -13.52
CA ASN A 121 -8.86 4.73 -14.65
C ASN A 121 -8.36 3.33 -14.28
N ALA A 122 -7.58 3.21 -13.19
CA ALA A 122 -7.07 1.93 -12.72
C ALA A 122 -8.20 0.93 -12.39
N GLN A 123 -9.30 1.41 -11.80
CA GLN A 123 -10.49 0.59 -11.55
C GLN A 123 -11.11 0.07 -12.86
N MET A 124 -11.28 0.93 -13.87
CA MET A 124 -11.83 0.53 -15.16
C MET A 124 -10.91 -0.41 -15.94
N ALA A 125 -9.59 -0.33 -15.71
CA ALA A 125 -8.60 -1.21 -16.29
C ALA A 125 -8.41 -2.52 -15.49
N GLU A 126 -9.12 -2.69 -14.36
CA GLU A 126 -8.96 -3.81 -13.43
C GLU A 126 -7.52 -3.99 -12.90
N SER A 127 -6.77 -2.89 -12.84
CA SER A 127 -5.39 -2.87 -12.39
C SER A 127 -5.30 -2.98 -10.86
N PRO A 128 -4.44 -3.86 -10.31
CA PRO A 128 -4.23 -3.93 -8.87
C PRO A 128 -3.39 -2.75 -8.38
N VAL A 129 -4.02 -1.70 -7.88
CA VAL A 129 -3.35 -0.50 -7.35
C VAL A 129 -3.74 -0.26 -5.89
N LEU A 130 -2.76 0.05 -5.05
CA LEU A 130 -2.95 0.50 -3.67
C LEU A 130 -2.68 2.01 -3.57
N LEU A 131 -3.70 2.76 -3.17
CA LEU A 131 -3.57 4.17 -2.80
C LEU A 131 -3.57 4.33 -1.28
N LEU A 132 -2.50 4.92 -0.74
CA LEU A 132 -2.40 5.33 0.65
C LEU A 132 -2.66 6.85 0.76
N GLY A 133 -3.85 7.20 1.24
CA GLY A 133 -4.21 8.59 1.52
C GLY A 133 -3.86 8.97 2.96
N GLY A 134 -3.14 10.08 3.14
CA GLY A 134 -2.97 10.71 4.45
C GLY A 134 -4.31 11.20 5.00
N ALA A 135 -4.39 11.43 6.31
CA ALA A 135 -5.59 11.99 6.95
C ALA A 135 -5.20 12.91 8.11
N ALA A 136 -6.10 13.82 8.48
CA ALA A 136 -5.99 14.57 9.72
C ALA A 136 -5.95 13.63 10.93
N ALA A 137 -5.30 14.07 12.01
CA ALA A 137 -5.26 13.33 13.26
C ALA A 137 -6.69 13.00 13.73
N SER A 138 -6.92 11.79 14.24
CA SER A 138 -8.27 11.32 14.58
C SER A 138 -8.99 12.22 15.58
N LEU A 139 -8.27 12.84 16.52
CA LEU A 139 -8.81 13.80 17.49
C LEU A 139 -9.31 15.12 16.87
N GLN A 140 -8.84 15.44 15.66
CA GLN A 140 -9.13 16.68 14.94
C GLN A 140 -10.10 16.48 13.77
N LYS A 141 -10.47 15.24 13.47
CA LYS A 141 -11.40 14.91 12.39
C LYS A 141 -12.76 15.58 12.61
N GLY A 142 -13.26 16.25 11.59
CA GLY A 142 -14.51 17.02 11.60
C GLY A 142 -14.44 18.34 12.37
N ARG A 143 -13.25 18.80 12.75
CA ARG A 143 -13.06 20.00 13.60
C ARG A 143 -12.36 21.16 12.88
N GLY A 144 -12.34 21.15 11.55
CA GLY A 144 -11.70 22.19 10.73
C GLY A 144 -10.18 22.06 10.67
N ALA A 145 -9.65 20.85 10.84
CA ALA A 145 -8.22 20.60 10.71
C ALA A 145 -7.74 20.83 9.26
N LEU A 146 -6.44 21.08 9.11
CA LEU A 146 -5.82 21.25 7.81
C LEU A 146 -6.09 20.04 6.91
N GLN A 147 -6.62 20.28 5.70
CA GLN A 147 -6.90 19.25 4.68
C GLN A 147 -7.86 18.14 5.12
N ASP A 148 -8.71 18.39 6.12
CA ASP A 148 -9.70 17.43 6.61
C ASP A 148 -10.97 17.45 5.77
N ILE A 149 -11.26 16.34 5.11
CA ILE A 149 -12.48 16.09 4.33
C ILE A 149 -12.90 14.62 4.48
N ASP A 150 -14.13 14.27 4.09
CA ASP A 150 -14.53 12.87 3.96
C ASP A 150 -13.94 12.22 2.70
N GLN A 151 -12.65 11.88 2.77
CA GLN A 151 -11.88 11.35 1.66
C GLN A 151 -12.38 10.00 1.17
N LEU A 152 -12.97 9.17 2.05
CA LEU A 152 -13.47 7.84 1.68
C LEU A 152 -14.72 7.93 0.79
N SER A 153 -15.52 8.98 0.93
CA SER A 153 -16.71 9.19 0.09
C SER A 153 -16.39 9.33 -1.40
N LEU A 154 -15.16 9.73 -1.74
CA LEU A 154 -14.71 9.96 -3.12
C LEU A 154 -14.55 8.66 -3.94
N PHE A 155 -14.47 7.50 -3.28
CA PHE A 155 -14.17 6.20 -3.92
C PHE A 155 -15.23 5.13 -3.67
N ARG A 156 -16.38 5.50 -3.10
CA ARG A 156 -17.55 4.63 -2.99
C ARG A 156 -18.35 4.64 -4.28
#